data_AF-A0A973PKX5-F1
#
_entry.id   AF-A0A973PKX5-F1
#
_cell.length_a   1.000
_cell.length_b   1.000
_cell.length_c   1.000
_cell.angle_alpha   90.00
_cell.angle_beta   90.00
_cell.angle_gamma   90.00
#
_symmetry.space_group_name_H-M   'P 1'
#
loop_
_entity.id
_entity.type
_entity.pdbx_description
1 polymer ?
#
loop_
_entity_poly.entity_id
_entity_poly.type
_entity_poly.pdbx_seq_one_letter_code
_entity_poly.pdbx_strand_id
1 'polypeptide(L)'
;MIRTSLALSRIGGLAAVFFAVLGGMALVVATGVIAESGLRSGVAARRLVHADVVVSARQSLPRKEDLPVALPERAVLPASLITRLAGFPGVAEATGDVSFPAAVVGGPVAEGDPATSGHGWSSLALAGSVRAGRAPRGPD
;
A
#
# COMPACT_ATOMS: atom_id res chain seq x y z
N MET A 1 64.29 -7.40 16.92
CA MET A 1 63.03 -7.67 17.65
C MET A 1 62.15 -6.43 17.88
N ILE A 2 62.68 -5.19 17.90
CA ILE A 2 61.86 -3.97 18.12
C ILE A 2 61.02 -3.55 16.88
N ARG A 3 61.51 -3.82 15.66
CA ARG A 3 60.84 -3.41 14.41
C ARG A 3 59.55 -4.17 14.09
N THR A 4 59.43 -5.43 14.52
CA THR A 4 58.23 -6.25 14.26
C THR A 4 57.05 -5.81 15.14
N SER A 5 57.31 -5.38 16.38
CA SER A 5 56.29 -4.88 17.32
C SER A 5 55.57 -3.63 16.81
N LEU A 6 56.30 -2.68 16.21
CA LEU A 6 55.70 -1.48 15.60
C LEU A 6 54.85 -1.79 14.36
N ALA A 7 55.19 -2.82 13.59
CA ALA A 7 54.41 -3.21 12.41
C ALA A 7 53.08 -3.87 12.81
N LEU A 8 53.12 -4.74 13.84
CA LEU A 8 51.93 -5.40 14.39
C LEU A 8 50.94 -4.41 15.03
N SER A 9 51.42 -3.41 15.77
CA SER A 9 50.55 -2.38 16.35
C SER A 9 49.90 -1.46 15.31
N ARG A 10 50.60 -1.17 14.21
CA ARG A 10 50.04 -0.44 13.05
C ARG A 10 48.95 -1.24 12.32
N ILE A 11 49.13 -2.54 12.16
CA ILE A 11 48.13 -3.43 11.55
C ILE A 11 46.89 -3.57 12.45
N GLY A 12 47.09 -3.71 13.76
CA GLY A 12 45.99 -3.73 14.73
C GLY A 12 45.19 -2.43 14.74
N GLY A 13 45.88 -1.27 14.69
CA GLY A 13 45.23 0.03 14.56
C GLY A 13 44.46 0.20 13.25
N LEU A 14 45.03 -0.24 12.12
CA LEU A 14 44.34 -0.21 10.82
C LEU A 14 43.09 -1.09 10.83
N ALA A 15 43.17 -2.28 11.41
CA ALA A 15 42.03 -3.18 11.56
C ALA A 15 40.93 -2.56 12.43
N ALA A 16 41.29 -1.94 13.56
CA ALA A 16 40.33 -1.27 14.43
C ALA A 16 39.58 -0.13 13.73
N VAL A 17 40.30 0.74 12.99
CA VAL A 17 39.67 1.81 12.20
C VAL A 17 38.79 1.23 11.10
N PHE A 18 39.25 0.19 10.40
CA PHE A 18 38.47 -0.47 9.36
C PHE A 18 37.14 -1.00 9.90
N PHE A 19 37.14 -1.73 11.02
CA PHE A 19 35.91 -2.26 11.61
C PHE A 19 35.01 -1.18 12.19
N ALA A 20 35.58 -0.10 12.75
CA ALA A 20 34.81 1.04 13.22
C ALA A 20 34.07 1.73 12.07
N VAL A 21 34.76 2.00 10.96
CA VAL A 21 34.17 2.62 9.76
C VAL A 21 33.16 1.68 9.10
N LEU A 22 33.50 0.40 8.96
CA LEU A 22 32.60 -0.60 8.38
C LEU A 22 31.31 -0.74 9.19
N GLY A 23 31.41 -0.81 10.52
CA GLY A 23 30.26 -0.88 11.42
C GLY A 23 29.40 0.39 11.35
N GLY A 24 30.02 1.57 11.35
CA GLY A 24 29.32 2.84 11.20
C GLY A 24 28.58 2.94 9.87
N MET A 25 29.23 2.57 8.77
CA MET A 25 28.62 2.54 7.44
C MET A 25 27.47 1.55 7.36
N ALA A 26 27.64 0.34 7.92
CA ALA A 26 26.59 -0.67 7.95
C ALA A 26 25.33 -0.18 8.70
N LEU A 27 25.49 0.51 9.83
CA LEU A 27 24.36 1.09 10.56
C LEU A 27 23.65 2.18 9.77
N VAL A 28 24.40 3.09 9.14
CA VAL A 28 23.83 4.16 8.31
C VAL A 28 23.07 3.57 7.11
N VAL A 29 23.67 2.60 6.41
CA VAL A 29 23.03 1.94 5.27
C VAL A 29 21.79 1.17 5.70
N ALA A 30 21.85 0.38 6.78
CA ALA A 30 20.70 -0.38 7.27
C ALA A 30 19.52 0.55 7.60
N THR A 31 19.78 1.64 8.32
CA THR A 31 18.73 2.62 8.68
C THR A 31 18.19 3.32 7.45
N GLY A 32 19.06 3.68 6.50
CA GLY A 32 18.67 4.31 5.22
C GLY A 32 17.78 3.39 4.38
N VAL A 33 18.13 2.11 4.26
CA VAL A 33 17.33 1.12 3.52
C VAL A 33 15.99 0.89 4.21
N ILE A 34 15.94 0.79 5.54
CA ILE A 34 14.68 0.67 6.28
C ILE A 34 13.81 1.91 6.06
N ALA A 35 14.38 3.11 6.13
CA ALA A 35 13.66 4.36 5.92
C ALA A 35 13.15 4.48 4.47
N GLU A 36 13.98 4.19 3.47
CA GLU A 36 13.57 4.19 2.06
C GLU A 36 12.50 3.14 1.80
N SER A 37 12.63 1.94 2.38
CA SER A 37 11.62 0.88 2.28
C SER A 37 10.31 1.34 2.88
N GLY A 38 10.33 2.00 4.04
CA GLY A 38 9.15 2.58 4.67
C GLY A 38 8.49 3.64 3.79
N LEU A 39 9.28 4.56 3.22
CA LEU A 39 8.79 5.62 2.34
C LEU A 39 8.24 5.09 1.00
N ARG A 40 8.86 4.05 0.46
CA ARG A 40 8.43 3.37 -0.78
C ARG A 40 7.43 2.23 -0.54
N SER A 41 7.09 1.91 0.71
CA SER A 41 6.21 0.79 1.07
C SER A 41 4.76 0.92 0.60
N GLY A 42 4.44 1.98 -0.16
CA GLY A 42 3.15 2.10 -0.80
C GLY A 42 2.86 0.88 -1.66
N VAL A 43 1.83 0.12 -1.28
CA VAL A 43 1.21 -0.84 -2.19
C VAL A 43 0.67 -0.01 -3.34
N ALA A 44 1.29 -0.10 -4.52
CA ALA A 44 0.76 0.56 -5.70
C ALA A 44 -0.69 0.08 -5.87
N ALA A 45 -1.66 0.95 -5.58
CA ALA A 45 -3.07 0.68 -5.78
C ALA A 45 -3.31 0.68 -7.30
N ARG A 46 -2.80 -0.35 -7.98
CA ARG A 46 -2.80 -0.47 -9.45
C ARG A 46 -4.21 -0.38 -10.01
N ARG A 47 -5.21 -0.71 -9.18
CA ARG A 47 -6.64 -0.63 -9.49
C ARG A 47 -7.26 0.76 -9.35
N LEU A 48 -6.61 1.68 -8.64
CA LEU A 48 -7.06 3.07 -8.47
C LEU A 48 -6.10 4.04 -9.16
N VAL A 49 -5.37 3.57 -10.17
CA VAL A 49 -4.32 4.34 -10.85
C VAL A 49 -4.87 5.58 -11.55
N HIS A 50 -6.16 5.58 -11.90
CA HIS A 50 -6.85 6.73 -12.50
C HIS A 50 -7.67 7.54 -11.49
N ALA A 51 -7.60 7.22 -10.19
CA ALA A 51 -8.24 8.00 -9.15
C ALA A 51 -7.26 9.03 -8.58
N ASP A 52 -7.51 10.31 -8.83
CA ASP A 52 -6.73 11.39 -8.21
C ASP A 52 -6.98 11.50 -6.70
N VAL A 53 -8.21 11.19 -6.28
CA VAL A 53 -8.65 11.26 -4.88
C VAL A 53 -9.49 10.03 -4.56
N VAL A 54 -9.20 9.41 -3.41
CA VAL A 54 -9.96 8.28 -2.87
C VAL A 54 -10.64 8.71 -1.58
N VAL A 55 -11.95 8.52 -1.50
CA VAL A 55 -12.74 8.75 -0.30
C VAL A 55 -13.20 7.41 0.26
N SER A 56 -12.82 7.10 1.49
CA SER A 56 -13.15 5.83 2.15
C SER A 56 -13.75 6.04 3.54
N ALA A 57 -14.66 5.15 3.95
CA ALA A 57 -15.12 5.12 5.33
C ALA A 57 -14.01 4.62 6.27
N ARG A 58 -13.97 5.16 7.49
CA ARG A 58 -13.01 4.76 8.51
C ARG A 58 -13.30 3.33 8.97
N GLN A 59 -12.32 2.43 8.84
CA GLN A 59 -12.47 1.01 9.21
C GLN A 59 -12.03 0.69 10.65
N SER A 60 -11.73 1.72 11.45
CA SER A 60 -11.27 1.57 12.83
C SER A 60 -11.80 2.70 13.71
N LEU A 61 -12.10 2.39 14.96
CA LEU A 61 -12.47 3.37 15.96
C LEU A 61 -11.21 3.85 16.70
N PRO A 62 -10.97 5.18 16.78
CA PRO A 62 -9.86 5.71 17.55
C PRO A 62 -10.12 5.46 19.04
N ARG A 63 -9.08 5.09 19.79
CA ARG A 63 -9.13 4.96 21.24
C ARG A 63 -8.13 5.94 21.86
N LYS A 64 -8.53 6.61 22.94
CA LYS A 64 -7.61 7.49 23.67
C LYS A 64 -6.55 6.61 24.35
N GLU A 65 -5.28 6.97 24.16
CA GLU A 65 -4.12 6.31 24.78
C GLU A 65 -3.96 4.81 24.43
N ASP A 66 -4.50 4.37 23.28
CA ASP A 66 -4.41 2.98 22.83
C ASP A 66 -4.51 2.86 21.30
N LEU A 67 -4.26 1.66 20.77
CA LEU A 67 -4.37 1.36 19.35
C LEU A 67 -5.83 1.46 18.86
N PRO A 68 -6.06 1.91 17.61
CA PRO A 68 -7.39 1.89 17.01
C PRO A 68 -7.94 0.48 16.94
N VAL A 69 -9.19 0.30 17.35
CA VAL A 69 -9.88 -0.99 17.27
C VAL A 69 -10.52 -1.12 15.89
N ALA A 70 -10.19 -2.16 15.14
CA ALA A 70 -10.80 -2.43 13.85
C ALA A 70 -12.30 -2.70 14.01
N LEU A 71 -13.11 -2.18 13.09
CA LEU A 71 -14.53 -2.50 13.05
C LEU A 71 -14.70 -3.97 12.63
N PRO A 72 -15.61 -4.72 13.29
CA PRO A 72 -15.86 -6.12 12.93
C PRO A 72 -16.54 -6.23 11.55
N GLU A 73 -17.31 -5.21 11.17
CA GLU A 73 -17.95 -5.08 9.87
C GLU A 73 -17.28 -3.98 9.05
N ARG A 74 -17.37 -4.10 7.72
CA ARG A 74 -16.85 -3.08 6.81
C ARG A 74 -17.72 -1.83 6.86
N ALA A 75 -17.14 -0.71 7.27
CA ALA A 75 -17.84 0.57 7.20
C ALA A 75 -18.07 0.99 5.74
N VAL A 76 -19.27 1.51 5.46
CA VAL A 76 -19.71 1.90 4.11
C VAL A 76 -19.91 3.41 3.99
N LEU A 77 -19.83 3.92 2.77
CA LEU A 77 -20.20 5.29 2.43
C LEU A 77 -21.60 5.31 1.79
N PRO A 78 -22.40 6.37 2.03
CA PRO A 78 -23.69 6.51 1.37
C PRO A 78 -23.53 6.77 -0.13
N ALA A 79 -24.31 6.08 -0.97
CA ALA A 79 -24.25 6.22 -2.42
C ALA A 79 -24.53 7.67 -2.90
N SER A 80 -25.32 8.44 -2.15
CA SER A 80 -25.60 9.86 -2.42
C SER A 80 -24.36 10.76 -2.39
N LEU A 81 -23.25 10.29 -1.79
CA LEU A 81 -21.98 11.02 -1.79
C LEU A 81 -21.43 11.19 -3.21
N ILE A 82 -21.68 10.24 -4.11
CA ILE A 82 -21.23 10.31 -5.51
C ILE A 82 -21.80 11.56 -6.18
N THR A 83 -23.13 11.72 -6.14
CA THR A 83 -23.82 12.88 -6.71
C THR A 83 -23.38 14.18 -6.04
N ARG A 84 -23.16 14.16 -4.73
CA ARG A 84 -22.67 15.34 -4.00
C ARG A 84 -21.26 15.74 -4.46
N LEU A 85 -20.35 14.79 -4.59
CA LEU A 85 -18.97 15.04 -5.00
C LEU A 85 -18.89 15.50 -6.46
N ALA A 86 -19.67 14.89 -7.36
CA ALA A 86 -19.78 15.31 -8.76
C ALA A 86 -20.27 16.76 -8.92
N GLY A 87 -20.98 17.31 -7.94
CA GLY A 87 -21.47 18.69 -7.97
C GLY A 87 -20.44 19.76 -7.61
N PHE A 88 -19.24 19.41 -7.13
CA PHE A 88 -18.23 20.39 -6.76
C PHE A 88 -17.49 20.93 -7.99
N PRO A 89 -17.21 22.26 -8.04
CA PRO A 89 -16.35 22.82 -9.06
C PRO A 89 -14.97 22.15 -9.07
N GLY A 90 -14.51 21.70 -10.23
CA GLY A 90 -13.22 21.04 -10.42
C GLY A 90 -13.24 19.52 -10.32
N VAL A 91 -14.38 18.89 -9.99
CA VAL A 91 -14.53 17.43 -10.08
C VAL A 91 -14.96 17.06 -11.50
N ALA A 92 -14.08 16.36 -12.22
CA ALA A 92 -14.38 15.89 -13.58
C ALA A 92 -15.34 14.69 -13.57
N GLU A 93 -15.13 13.75 -12.66
CA GLU A 93 -15.90 12.52 -12.52
C GLU A 93 -15.88 12.07 -11.06
N ALA A 94 -16.99 11.51 -10.57
CA ALA A 94 -17.06 10.83 -9.28
C ALA A 94 -17.70 9.45 -9.47
N THR A 95 -16.97 8.40 -9.08
CA THR A 95 -17.38 7.01 -9.31
C THR A 95 -17.32 6.24 -8.00
N GLY A 96 -18.43 5.56 -7.67
CA GLY A 96 -18.48 4.64 -6.53
C GLY A 96 -17.84 3.30 -6.87
N ASP A 97 -17.02 2.78 -5.96
CA ASP A 97 -16.44 1.45 -6.05
C ASP A 97 -16.88 0.58 -4.86
N VAL A 98 -17.37 -0.62 -5.18
CA VAL A 98 -17.74 -1.64 -4.20
C VAL A 98 -16.99 -2.91 -4.57
N SER A 99 -16.25 -3.46 -3.61
CA SER A 99 -15.62 -4.78 -3.70
C SER A 99 -16.48 -5.82 -3.01
N PHE A 100 -16.54 -7.01 -3.59
CA PHE A 100 -17.14 -8.19 -2.98
C PHE A 100 -16.26 -9.42 -3.23
N PRO A 101 -16.23 -10.42 -2.36
CA PRO A 101 -15.51 -11.67 -2.62
C PRO A 101 -16.05 -12.32 -3.90
N ALA A 102 -15.17 -12.68 -4.83
CA ALA A 102 -15.54 -13.39 -6.05
C ALA A 102 -14.60 -14.58 -6.26
N ALA A 103 -15.09 -15.58 -6.98
CA ALA A 103 -14.33 -16.76 -7.35
C ALA A 103 -14.74 -17.25 -8.72
N VAL A 104 -13.84 -18.00 -9.36
CA VAL A 104 -14.18 -18.78 -10.54
C VAL A 104 -15.19 -19.85 -10.13
N VAL A 105 -16.16 -20.13 -10.98
CA VAL A 105 -17.19 -21.16 -10.73
C VAL A 105 -16.51 -22.50 -10.40
N GLY A 106 -16.85 -23.08 -9.25
CA GLY A 106 -16.27 -24.33 -8.75
C GLY A 106 -14.93 -24.19 -8.00
N GLY A 107 -14.38 -22.98 -7.90
CA GLY A 107 -13.20 -22.66 -7.11
C GLY A 107 -13.55 -22.18 -5.69
N PRO A 108 -12.58 -22.20 -4.76
CA PRO A 108 -12.76 -21.63 -3.43
C PRO A 108 -12.92 -20.11 -3.51
N VAL A 109 -13.81 -19.57 -2.68
CA VAL A 109 -13.87 -18.12 -2.44
C VAL A 109 -12.72 -17.75 -1.52
N ALA A 110 -11.70 -17.09 -2.07
CA ALA A 110 -10.63 -16.52 -1.27
C ALA A 110 -11.15 -15.25 -0.59
N GLU A 111 -11.50 -15.38 0.70
CA GLU A 111 -11.81 -14.21 1.52
C GLU A 111 -10.53 -13.45 1.86
N GLY A 112 -10.59 -12.13 1.73
CA GLY A 112 -9.50 -11.23 2.15
C GLY A 112 -8.39 -10.99 1.13
N ASP A 113 -8.38 -11.69 -0.01
CA ASP A 113 -7.47 -11.35 -1.12
C ASP A 113 -8.11 -10.27 -2.03
N PRO A 114 -7.58 -9.03 -2.07
CA PRO A 114 -8.09 -8.00 -2.96
C PRO A 114 -7.89 -8.34 -4.45
N ALA A 115 -6.97 -9.25 -4.80
CA ALA A 115 -6.75 -9.66 -6.19
C ALA A 115 -7.90 -10.51 -6.75
N THR A 116 -8.65 -11.20 -5.89
CA THR A 116 -9.80 -12.05 -6.28
C THR A 116 -11.14 -11.35 -6.06
N SER A 117 -11.14 -10.08 -5.63
CA SER A 117 -12.36 -9.33 -5.40
C SER A 117 -13.08 -8.99 -6.72
N GLY A 118 -14.39 -9.22 -6.74
CA GLY A 118 -15.29 -8.72 -7.77
C GLY A 118 -15.66 -7.27 -7.52
N HIS A 119 -16.02 -6.56 -8.59
CA HIS A 119 -16.35 -5.14 -8.55
C HIS A 119 -17.45 -4.76 -9.54
N GLY A 120 -18.09 -3.61 -9.29
CA GLY A 120 -19.07 -3.03 -10.20
C GLY A 120 -18.44 -2.60 -11.53
N TRP A 121 -19.24 -2.62 -12.60
CA TRP A 121 -18.79 -2.21 -13.95
C TRP A 121 -18.38 -0.74 -14.01
N SER A 122 -19.03 0.14 -13.24
CA SER A 122 -18.68 1.56 -13.16
C SER A 122 -17.24 1.79 -12.70
N SER A 123 -16.71 0.93 -11.82
CA SER A 123 -15.38 1.05 -11.25
C SER A 123 -14.24 0.85 -12.26
N LEU A 124 -14.55 0.43 -13.50
CA LEU A 124 -13.54 0.26 -14.56
C LEU A 124 -12.85 1.57 -14.91
N ALA A 125 -13.54 2.71 -14.80
CA ALA A 125 -12.95 4.03 -14.99
C ALA A 125 -11.75 4.27 -14.06
N LEU A 126 -11.73 3.63 -12.88
CA LEU A 126 -10.66 3.78 -11.88
C LEU A 126 -9.45 2.87 -12.15
N ALA A 127 -9.68 1.71 -12.76
CA ALA A 127 -8.72 0.61 -12.89
C ALA A 127 -8.02 0.53 -14.26
N GLY A 128 -8.61 1.15 -15.29
CA GLY A 128 -8.06 1.20 -16.65
C GLY A 128 -8.87 0.38 -17.66
N SER A 129 -8.25 0.05 -18.79
CA SER A 129 -8.95 -0.52 -19.96
C SER A 129 -9.38 -1.98 -19.76
N VAL A 130 -10.65 -2.26 -20.07
CA VAL A 130 -11.18 -3.63 -20.19
C VAL A 130 -10.63 -4.31 -21.45
N ARG A 131 -10.10 -5.52 -21.31
CA ARG A 131 -9.67 -6.34 -22.47
C ARG A 131 -10.85 -6.98 -23.21
N ALA A 132 -11.87 -7.45 -22.47
CA ALA A 132 -13.04 -8.12 -23.02
C ALA A 132 -14.26 -7.97 -22.08
N GLY A 133 -15.46 -7.98 -22.65
CA GLY A 133 -16.73 -7.84 -21.93
C GLY A 133 -17.52 -6.60 -22.34
N ARG A 134 -18.77 -6.52 -21.91
CA ARG A 134 -19.64 -5.34 -22.10
C ARG A 134 -20.40 -5.06 -20.81
N ALA A 135 -20.78 -3.80 -20.64
CA ALA A 135 -21.61 -3.38 -19.52
C ALA A 135 -22.86 -4.27 -19.44
N PRO A 136 -23.19 -4.81 -18.25
CA PRO A 136 -24.46 -5.48 -18.04
C PRO A 136 -25.59 -4.53 -18.47
N ARG A 137 -26.42 -4.99 -19.39
CA ARG A 137 -27.69 -4.33 -19.70
C ARG A 137 -28.72 -5.01 -18.80
N GLY A 138 -29.64 -4.24 -18.23
CA GLY A 138 -30.73 -4.78 -17.41
C GLY A 138 -31.51 -5.89 -18.15
N PRO A 139 -32.40 -6.61 -17.45
CA PRO A 139 -32.60 -8.05 -17.59
C PRO A 139 -32.92 -8.54 -19.00
N ASP A 140 -32.37 -9.72 -19.30
CA ASP A 140 -33.19 -10.86 -19.70
C ASP A 140 -33.72 -11.55 -18.44
#